data_AF-A0A7W1GZS4-F1
#
_entry.id   AF-A0A7W1GZS4-F1
#
_cell.length_a   1.000
_cell.length_b   1.000
_cell.length_c   1.000
_cell.angle_alpha   90.00
_cell.angle_beta   90.00
_cell.angle_gamma   90.00
#
_symmetry.space_group_name_H-M   'P 1'
#
loop_
_entity.id
_entity.type
_entity.pdbx_description
1 polymer ?
#
loop_
_entity_poly.entity_id
_entity_poly.type
_entity_poly.pdbx_seq_one_letter_code
_entity_poly.pdbx_strand_id
1 'polypeptide(L)'
;MTSSAAAKPFNGKSSQREILKSRHYILKFLARQGFVFREGTNWCTPHLRWLQHLTTEQSPLAAADRLVFREYHALLEYKLQRRDALDQQIEQLALLPALAPMVFVYGKDEMTLLSATQMAALTTITRAIKTAAGEKTE
;
A
#
# COMPACT_ATOMS: atom_id res chain seq x y z
N MET A 1 -5.85 27.28 -25.21
CA MET A 1 -6.33 25.88 -25.12
C MET A 1 -5.16 25.02 -25.54
N THR A 2 -4.41 24.41 -24.63
CA THR A 2 -4.71 23.09 -24.06
C THR A 2 -4.17 22.97 -22.62
N SER A 3 -5.05 22.58 -21.71
CA SER A 3 -4.76 22.35 -20.29
C SER A 3 -3.89 21.09 -20.17
N SER A 4 -2.62 21.25 -19.80
CA SER A 4 -1.73 20.16 -19.43
C SER A 4 -2.21 19.56 -18.11
N ALA A 5 -2.88 18.41 -18.18
CA ALA A 5 -3.30 17.66 -17.01
C ALA A 5 -2.03 17.15 -16.29
N ALA A 6 -1.64 17.87 -15.24
CA ALA A 6 -0.54 17.50 -14.36
C ALA A 6 -0.77 16.08 -13.83
N ALA A 7 0.03 15.13 -14.29
CA ALA A 7 0.08 13.79 -13.74
C ALA A 7 0.48 13.91 -12.26
N LYS A 8 -0.50 13.67 -11.38
CA LYS A 8 -0.30 13.72 -9.93
C LYS A 8 0.79 12.70 -9.56
N PRO A 9 1.83 13.09 -8.79
CA PRO A 9 2.85 12.15 -8.35
C PRO A 9 2.20 11.01 -7.55
N PHE A 10 2.68 9.78 -7.78
CA PHE A 10 2.21 8.58 -7.09
C PHE A 10 2.43 8.72 -5.58
N ASN A 11 1.33 8.94 -4.85
CA ASN A 11 1.37 9.32 -3.45
C ASN A 11 1.46 8.08 -2.56
N GLY A 12 2.65 7.53 -2.31
CA GLY A 12 2.84 6.42 -1.36
C GLY A 12 2.28 6.71 0.05
N LYS A 13 2.14 7.99 0.42
CA LYS A 13 1.52 8.44 1.69
C LYS A 13 0.01 8.13 1.78
N SER A 14 -0.71 8.00 0.66
CA SER A 14 -2.12 7.64 0.70
C SER A 14 -2.31 6.18 1.09
N SER A 15 -1.50 5.25 0.56
CA SER A 15 -1.61 3.82 0.88
C SER A 15 -1.35 3.54 2.36
N GLN A 16 -0.33 4.16 2.95
CA GLN A 16 -0.05 4.06 4.38
C GLN A 16 -1.20 4.62 5.23
N ARG A 17 -1.76 5.77 4.85
CA ARG A 17 -2.91 6.37 5.52
C ARG A 17 -4.15 5.47 5.45
N GLU A 18 -4.39 4.84 4.30
CA GLU A 18 -5.53 3.93 4.13
C GLU A 18 -5.37 2.63 4.93
N ILE A 19 -4.13 2.14 5.12
CA ILE A 19 -3.85 1.01 6.02
C ILE A 19 -4.13 1.41 7.47
N LEU A 20 -3.64 2.58 7.92
CA LEU A 20 -3.88 3.07 9.29
C LEU A 20 -5.38 3.25 9.58
N LYS A 21 -6.15 3.75 8.61
CA LYS A 21 -7.61 3.83 8.72
C LYS A 21 -8.25 2.46 8.86
N SER A 22 -7.90 1.50 7.99
CA SER A 22 -8.41 0.12 8.09
C SER A 22 -8.10 -0.51 9.44
N ARG A 23 -6.86 -0.32 9.93
CA ARG A 23 -6.43 -0.76 11.26
C ARG A 23 -7.30 -0.17 12.37
N HIS A 24 -7.55 1.14 12.32
CA HIS A 24 -8.40 1.82 13.28
C HIS A 24 -9.85 1.30 13.24
N TYR A 25 -10.42 1.09 12.06
CA TYR A 25 -11.78 0.56 11.93
C TYR A 25 -11.92 -0.84 12.53
N ILE A 26 -10.95 -1.73 12.30
CA ILE A 26 -10.92 -3.06 12.91
C ILE A 26 -10.90 -2.96 14.44
N LEU A 27 -9.99 -2.16 15.02
CA LEU A 27 -9.91 -2.03 16.48
C LEU A 27 -11.19 -1.42 17.07
N LYS A 28 -11.76 -0.41 16.41
CA LYS A 28 -13.01 0.22 16.83
C LYS A 28 -14.20 -0.76 16.75
N PHE A 29 -14.24 -1.60 15.71
CA PHE A 29 -15.23 -2.64 15.56
C PHE A 29 -15.12 -3.66 16.70
N LEU A 30 -13.92 -4.21 16.93
CA LEU A 30 -13.69 -5.20 17.98
C LEU A 30 -13.97 -4.66 19.38
N ALA A 31 -13.56 -3.42 19.66
CA ALA A 31 -13.83 -2.78 20.95
C ALA A 31 -15.33 -2.63 21.25
N ARG A 32 -16.16 -2.35 20.23
CA ARG A 32 -17.63 -2.28 20.38
C ARG A 32 -18.25 -3.63 20.71
N GLN A 33 -17.63 -4.71 20.25
CA GLN A 33 -18.04 -6.08 20.54
C GLN A 33 -17.38 -6.63 21.82
N GLY A 34 -16.62 -5.82 22.56
CA GLY A 34 -15.95 -6.22 23.80
C GLY A 34 -14.65 -7.01 23.60
N PHE A 35 -14.14 -7.12 22.37
CA PHE A 35 -12.90 -7.83 22.07
C PHE A 35 -11.69 -6.90 22.11
N VAL A 36 -10.69 -7.27 22.91
CA VAL A 36 -9.43 -6.55 23.04
C VAL A 36 -8.28 -7.55 23.07
N PHE A 37 -7.26 -7.32 22.25
CA PHE A 37 -6.03 -8.10 22.28
C PHE A 37 -5.20 -7.78 23.52
N ARG A 38 -4.81 -8.80 24.29
CA ARG A 38 -4.07 -8.64 25.57
C ARG A 38 -2.69 -9.26 25.58
N GLU A 39 -2.33 -10.05 24.58
CA GLU A 39 -1.09 -10.84 24.54
C GLU A 39 0.11 -10.05 23.98
N GLY A 40 0.08 -8.71 24.08
CA GLY A 40 1.20 -7.85 23.72
C GLY A 40 0.81 -6.61 22.94
N THR A 41 1.67 -6.22 22.00
CA THR A 41 1.50 -4.98 21.20
C THR A 41 0.62 -5.21 19.99
N ASN A 42 -0.22 -4.24 19.66
CA ASN A 42 -1.04 -4.30 18.46
C ASN A 42 -0.20 -4.35 17.17
N TRP A 43 -0.70 -5.07 16.17
CA TRP A 43 -0.13 -5.20 14.82
C TRP A 43 1.20 -5.96 14.73
N CYS A 44 1.55 -6.73 15.78
CA CYS A 44 2.61 -7.74 15.72
C CYS A 44 2.09 -9.07 15.14
N THR A 45 2.99 -10.01 14.86
CA THR A 45 2.63 -11.35 14.35
C THR A 45 1.59 -12.08 15.21
N PRO A 46 1.71 -12.10 16.56
CA PRO A 46 0.65 -12.60 17.43
C PRO A 46 -0.72 -11.94 17.22
N HIS A 47 -0.78 -10.62 17.13
CA HIS A 47 -2.03 -9.89 16.90
C HIS A 47 -2.65 -10.25 15.55
N LEU A 48 -1.84 -10.35 14.49
CA LEU A 48 -2.33 -10.75 13.16
C LEU A 48 -2.89 -12.17 13.16
N ARG A 49 -2.23 -13.11 13.85
CA ARG A 49 -2.73 -14.48 14.01
C ARG A 49 -4.05 -14.51 14.78
N TRP A 50 -4.18 -13.69 15.83
CA TRP A 50 -5.42 -13.56 16.56
C TRP A 50 -6.55 -12.99 15.70
N LEU A 51 -6.29 -11.93 14.92
CA LEU A 51 -7.26 -11.40 13.96
C LEU A 51 -7.68 -12.46 12.94
N GLN A 52 -6.76 -13.27 12.44
CA GLN A 52 -7.06 -14.38 11.53
C GLN A 52 -7.94 -15.43 12.21
N HIS A 53 -7.66 -15.80 13.46
CA HIS A 53 -8.51 -16.72 14.23
C HIS A 53 -9.93 -16.18 14.41
N LEU A 54 -10.09 -14.87 14.61
CA LEU A 54 -11.41 -14.25 14.70
C LEU A 54 -12.25 -14.37 13.41
N THR A 55 -11.63 -14.67 12.27
CA THR A 55 -12.34 -14.94 11.02
C THR A 55 -12.87 -16.38 10.92
N THR A 56 -12.43 -17.32 11.74
CA THR A 56 -12.81 -18.74 11.61
C THR A 56 -14.17 -19.05 12.24
N GLU A 57 -14.75 -20.21 11.94
CA GLU A 57 -16.02 -20.64 12.55
C GLU A 57 -15.91 -20.91 14.06
N GLN A 58 -14.68 -21.18 14.55
CA GLN A 58 -14.37 -21.34 15.97
C GLN A 58 -14.22 -20.01 16.71
N SER A 59 -14.37 -18.88 16.01
CA SER A 59 -14.27 -17.55 16.59
C SER A 59 -15.35 -17.32 17.66
N PRO A 60 -15.00 -16.65 18.77
CA PRO A 60 -15.96 -16.22 19.78
C PRO A 60 -16.89 -15.08 19.31
N LEU A 61 -16.66 -14.49 18.12
CA LEU A 61 -17.55 -13.48 17.55
C LEU A 61 -18.90 -14.11 17.16
N ALA A 62 -19.99 -13.37 17.41
CA ALA A 62 -21.31 -13.72 16.89
C ALA A 62 -21.26 -13.85 15.36
N ALA A 63 -22.07 -14.75 14.78
CA ALA A 63 -21.99 -15.08 13.36
C ALA A 63 -22.19 -13.85 12.44
N ALA A 64 -23.11 -12.95 12.79
CA ALA A 64 -23.35 -11.71 12.05
C ALA A 64 -22.15 -10.75 12.10
N ASP A 65 -21.55 -10.57 13.28
CA ASP A 65 -20.36 -9.74 13.46
C ASP A 65 -19.14 -10.34 12.77
N ARG A 66 -19.01 -11.67 12.79
CA ARG A 66 -17.95 -12.40 12.10
C ARG A 66 -18.00 -12.16 10.60
N LEU A 67 -19.19 -12.14 9.98
CA LEU A 67 -19.35 -11.83 8.56
C LEU A 67 -18.82 -10.42 8.25
N VAL A 68 -19.24 -9.42 9.02
CA VAL A 68 -18.78 -8.03 8.85
C VAL A 68 -17.27 -7.90 9.11
N PHE A 69 -16.76 -8.61 10.11
CA PHE A 69 -15.34 -8.61 10.44
C PHE A 69 -14.48 -9.21 9.32
N ARG A 70 -14.94 -10.30 8.68
CA ARG A 70 -14.26 -10.91 7.53
C ARG A 70 -14.04 -9.91 6.40
N GLU A 71 -15.04 -9.07 6.10
CA GLU A 71 -14.91 -8.02 5.08
C GLU A 71 -13.85 -6.98 5.45
N TYR A 72 -13.86 -6.50 6.70
CA TYR A 72 -12.83 -5.55 7.16
C TYR A 72 -11.43 -6.16 7.15
N HIS A 73 -11.32 -7.43 7.54
CA HIS A 73 -10.05 -8.16 7.55
C HIS A 73 -9.51 -8.35 6.13
N ALA A 74 -10.34 -8.84 5.20
CA ALA A 74 -9.96 -9.03 3.80
C ALA A 74 -9.52 -7.72 3.14
N LEU A 75 -10.21 -6.59 3.42
CA LEU A 75 -9.80 -5.27 2.94
C LEU A 75 -8.45 -4.82 3.50
N LEU A 76 -8.14 -5.13 4.76
CA LEU A 76 -6.83 -4.85 5.34
C LEU A 76 -5.75 -5.70 4.66
N GLU A 77 -5.99 -7.01 4.51
CA GLU A 77 -5.05 -7.93 3.86
C GLU A 77 -4.74 -7.51 2.43
N TYR A 78 -5.77 -7.17 1.64
CA TYR A 78 -5.60 -6.65 0.29
C TYR A 78 -4.70 -5.41 0.26
N LYS A 79 -4.92 -4.45 1.16
CA LYS A 79 -4.11 -3.22 1.23
C LYS A 79 -2.66 -3.51 1.62
N LEU A 80 -2.43 -4.48 2.51
CA LEU A 80 -1.09 -4.89 2.92
C LEU A 80 -0.36 -5.58 1.76
N GLN A 81 -0.99 -6.57 1.12
CA GLN A 81 -0.43 -7.26 -0.05
C GLN A 81 -0.11 -6.28 -1.19
N ARG A 82 -1.01 -5.33 -1.46
CA ARG A 82 -0.77 -4.30 -2.48
C ARG A 82 0.40 -3.40 -2.14
N ARG A 83 0.58 -3.03 -0.87
CA ARG A 83 1.75 -2.27 -0.42
C ARG A 83 3.02 -3.11 -0.63
N ASP A 84 3.04 -4.35 -0.17
CA ASP A 84 4.23 -5.20 -0.24
C ASP A 84 4.63 -5.47 -1.71
N ALA A 85 3.66 -5.64 -2.60
CA ALA A 85 3.92 -5.75 -4.04
C ALA A 85 4.52 -4.47 -4.64
N LEU A 86 4.06 -3.29 -4.19
CA LEU A 86 4.63 -2.01 -4.62
C LEU A 86 6.05 -1.82 -4.07
N ASP A 87 6.30 -2.19 -2.82
CA ASP A 87 7.62 -2.12 -2.19
C ASP A 87 8.62 -3.03 -2.93
N GLN A 88 8.23 -4.26 -3.29
CA GLN A 88 9.05 -5.16 -4.10
C GLN A 88 9.36 -4.60 -5.50
N GLN A 89 8.38 -3.98 -6.16
CA GLN A 89 8.61 -3.34 -7.46
C GLN A 89 9.59 -2.15 -7.34
N ILE A 90 9.49 -1.37 -6.26
CA ILE A 90 10.42 -0.27 -5.99
C ILE A 90 11.84 -0.81 -5.75
N GLU A 91 11.99 -1.87 -4.96
CA GLU A 91 13.29 -2.51 -4.72
C GLU A 91 13.92 -3.02 -6.02
N GLN A 92 13.14 -3.68 -6.88
CA GLN A 92 13.62 -4.15 -8.19
C GLN A 92 14.07 -3.01 -9.11
N LEU A 93 13.36 -1.88 -9.09
CA LEU A 93 13.74 -0.68 -9.85
C LEU A 93 14.98 0.01 -9.28
N ALA A 94 15.20 -0.05 -7.96
CA ALA A 94 16.37 0.51 -7.29
C ALA A 94 17.66 -0.24 -7.63
N LEU A 95 17.57 -1.52 -7.99
CA LEU A 95 18.70 -2.37 -8.38
C LEU A 95 19.20 -2.09 -9.81
N LEU A 96 18.47 -1.30 -10.60
CA LEU A 96 18.95 -0.87 -11.92
C LEU A 96 20.02 0.22 -11.75
N PRO A 97 21.26 0.02 -12.22
CA PRO A 97 22.36 0.97 -12.02
C PRO A 97 22.10 2.36 -12.63
N ALA A 98 21.17 2.48 -13.58
CA ALA A 98 20.72 3.75 -14.14
C ALA A 98 19.74 4.53 -13.23
N LEU A 99 19.14 3.88 -12.23
CA LEU A 99 18.09 4.43 -11.36
C LEU A 99 18.46 4.48 -9.87
N ALA A 100 19.53 3.79 -9.47
CA ALA A 100 20.07 3.80 -8.12
C ALA A 100 20.24 5.21 -7.49
N PRO A 101 20.80 6.23 -8.17
CA PRO A 101 20.89 7.57 -7.59
C PRO A 101 19.54 8.30 -7.51
N MET A 102 18.53 7.89 -8.27
CA MET A 102 17.21 8.53 -8.28
C MET A 102 16.34 8.04 -7.11
N VAL A 103 16.34 6.73 -6.83
CA VAL A 103 15.55 6.15 -5.71
C VAL A 103 16.06 6.62 -4.35
N PHE A 104 17.37 6.83 -4.21
CA PHE A 104 17.98 7.28 -2.95
C PHE A 104 17.56 8.72 -2.55
N VAL A 105 17.27 9.57 -3.54
CA VAL A 105 16.85 10.97 -3.32
C VAL A 105 15.38 11.07 -2.93
N TYR A 106 14.52 10.14 -3.37
CA TYR A 106 13.09 10.15 -3.01
C TYR A 106 12.79 9.70 -1.57
N GLY A 107 13.77 9.08 -0.88
CA GLY A 107 13.63 8.60 0.50
C GLY A 107 13.92 9.65 1.59
N LYS A 108 14.53 10.78 1.24
CA LYS A 108 14.91 11.83 2.22
C LYS A 108 14.71 13.22 1.63
N ASP A 109 13.55 13.79 1.94
CA ASP A 109 13.28 15.23 1.99
C ASP A 109 13.34 16.05 0.67
N GLU A 110 12.61 17.16 0.71
CA GLU A 110 12.12 17.97 -0.40
C GLU A 110 13.20 18.55 -1.35
N MET A 111 12.84 18.59 -2.63
CA MET A 111 13.01 19.74 -3.55
C MET A 111 14.43 20.20 -3.89
N THR A 112 14.94 19.74 -5.04
CA THR A 112 15.74 20.60 -5.92
C THR A 112 15.47 20.21 -7.37
N LEU A 113 15.25 21.21 -8.22
CA LEU A 113 14.81 21.13 -9.61
C LEU A 113 15.54 20.02 -10.40
N LEU A 114 14.78 19.07 -10.95
CA LEU A 114 15.32 18.00 -11.78
C LEU A 114 15.99 18.61 -13.03
N SER A 115 17.26 18.25 -13.24
CA SER A 115 18.01 18.61 -14.46
C SER A 115 17.35 17.99 -15.70
N ALA A 116 17.51 18.61 -16.87
CA ALA A 116 16.91 18.15 -18.14
C ALA A 116 17.21 16.68 -18.47
N THR A 117 18.37 16.18 -18.03
CA THR A 117 18.80 14.78 -18.17
C THR A 117 17.90 13.81 -17.39
N GLN A 118 17.40 14.22 -16.22
CA GLN A 118 16.50 13.40 -15.39
C GLN A 118 15.08 13.34 -15.96
N MET A 119 14.63 14.40 -16.65
CA MET A 119 13.36 14.42 -17.37
C MET A 119 13.37 13.49 -18.60
N ALA A 120 14.49 13.40 -19.31
CA ALA A 120 14.66 12.48 -20.43
C ALA A 120 14.65 11.00 -19.98
N ALA A 121 15.26 10.71 -18.83
CA ALA A 121 15.24 9.38 -18.23
C ALA A 121 13.83 8.95 -17.81
N LEU A 122 13.10 9.83 -17.11
CA LEU A 122 11.70 9.55 -16.72
C LEU A 122 10.79 9.34 -17.93
N THR A 123 10.94 10.15 -18.99
CA THR A 123 10.16 10.01 -20.23
C THR A 123 10.42 8.67 -20.93
N THR A 124 11.66 8.18 -20.88
CA THR A 124 12.04 6.91 -21.50
C THR A 124 11.51 5.72 -20.69
N ILE A 125 11.51 5.83 -19.37
CA ILE A 125 10.98 4.79 -18.47
C ILE A 125 9.47 4.70 -18.56
N THR A 126 8.73 5.82 -18.55
CA THR A 126 7.28 5.82 -18.72
C THR A 126 6.88 5.22 -20.07
N ARG A 127 7.66 5.51 -21.13
CA ARG A 127 7.46 4.92 -22.46
C ARG A 127 7.72 3.41 -22.45
N ALA A 128 8.82 2.95 -21.86
CA ALA A 128 9.12 1.52 -21.76
C ALA A 128 8.07 0.73 -20.96
N ILE A 129 7.55 1.32 -19.87
CA ILE A 129 6.47 0.72 -19.08
C ILE A 129 5.17 0.66 -19.91
N LYS A 130 4.85 1.71 -20.69
CA LYS A 130 3.67 1.71 -21.55
C LYS A 130 3.77 0.71 -22.70
N THR A 131 4.96 0.50 -23.25
CA THR A 131 5.21 -0.53 -24.27
C THR A 131 5.16 -1.94 -23.69
N ALA A 132 5.66 -2.15 -22.46
CA ALA A 132 5.62 -3.44 -21.77
C ALA A 132 4.20 -3.81 -21.27
N ALA A 133 3.35 -2.81 -20.99
CA ALA A 133 1.98 -3.01 -20.54
C ALA A 133 0.98 -3.35 -21.67
N GLY A 134 1.41 -3.40 -22.93
CA GLY A 134 0.60 -3.96 -24.02
C GLY A 134 -0.72 -3.22 -24.29
N GLU A 135 -0.74 -1.89 -24.23
CA GLU A 135 -1.88 -1.11 -24.70
C GLU A 135 -1.81 -1.02 -26.23
N LYS A 136 -2.44 -2.00 -26.92
CA LYS A 136 -2.84 -1.86 -28.32
C LYS A 136 -4.04 -0.92 -28.38
N THR A 137 -3.84 0.27 -28.92
CA THR A 137 -4.87 1.11 -29.56
C THR A 137 -4.10 1.95 -30.59
N GLU A 138 -4.12 1.50 -31.84
CA GLU A 138 -4.79 2.18 -32.97
C GLU A 138 -4.24 3.57 -33.29
#